data_AF-A0A6I9L674-F1
#
_entry.id   AF-A0A6I9L674-F1
#
_cell.length_a   1.000
_cell.length_b   1.000
_cell.length_c   1.000
_cell.angle_alpha   90.00
_cell.angle_beta   90.00
_cell.angle_gamma   90.00
#
_symmetry.space_group_name_H-M   'P 1'
#
loop_
_entity.id
_entity.type
_entity.pdbx_description
1 polymer ?
#
loop_
_entity_poly.entity_id
_entity_poly.type
_entity_poly.pdbx_seq_one_letter_code
_entity_poly.pdbx_strand_id
1 'polypeptide(L)'
;MAIPVRPRLLAALAPTFLGCLLAQVTVAAGTPPKAFNLTWKSMNFKTILEWKPKPVDYVYNVEISSGSSDWKIKCFLTPNTECDLTDEIVQDVRRIYQARVLSVPRNNTYLGNPPLTNAPEFLPYRDTKLGQPVIKSFKQVGRKLNVTVEDPRTLVRRNGTFLTLRDVFGKDLSYTLFYRRDASTGKKEATTSTNNFSIDVDQGGSYCFFVQALINSRKINQKSPESITECTDQWRSIMGETLIIVGAVVFVVTIFIILLSIYLCKRRQSRAGQKRKETSPLRVA
;
A
#
# COMPACT_ATOMS: atom_id res chain seq x y z
N MET A 1 72.94 -0.56 -89.21
CA MET A 1 71.96 -0.98 -90.24
C MET A 1 70.57 -0.82 -89.65
N ALA A 2 69.79 0.07 -90.24
CA ALA A 2 68.38 0.29 -89.92
C ALA A 2 67.53 -0.42 -90.97
N ILE A 3 66.49 -1.15 -90.57
CA ILE A 3 65.18 -1.26 -91.27
C ILE A 3 64.11 -1.57 -90.19
N PRO A 4 62.89 -0.97 -90.27
CA PRO A 4 61.90 -0.87 -89.20
C PRO A 4 60.67 -1.77 -89.43
N VAL A 5 59.82 -2.00 -88.41
CA VAL A 5 58.37 -2.24 -88.61
C VAL A 5 57.58 -1.79 -87.37
N ARG A 6 56.68 -0.82 -87.56
CA ARG A 6 55.44 -0.56 -86.78
C ARG A 6 54.26 -1.06 -87.65
N PRO A 7 52.98 -1.09 -87.24
CA PRO A 7 52.36 -1.09 -85.90
C PRO A 7 51.30 -2.23 -85.78
N ARG A 8 50.61 -2.36 -84.63
CA ARG A 8 49.16 -2.63 -84.62
C ARG A 8 48.55 -2.33 -83.25
N LEU A 9 47.59 -1.40 -83.26
CA LEU A 9 46.66 -1.11 -82.19
C LEU A 9 45.70 -2.29 -81.96
N LEU A 10 45.54 -2.70 -80.70
CA LEU A 10 44.32 -3.28 -80.12
C LEU A 10 44.29 -2.77 -78.67
N ALA A 11 43.56 -1.69 -78.38
CA ALA A 11 42.14 -1.70 -78.02
C ALA A 11 41.86 -2.37 -76.66
N ALA A 12 41.56 -1.49 -75.70
CA ALA A 12 40.71 -1.68 -74.51
C ALA A 12 41.15 -2.66 -73.41
N LEU A 13 41.28 -2.13 -72.18
CA LEU A 13 40.42 -2.45 -71.02
C LEU A 13 41.07 -1.95 -69.70
N ALA A 14 40.69 -0.77 -69.24
CA ALA A 14 40.65 -0.37 -67.82
C ALA A 14 39.99 1.03 -67.76
N PRO A 15 38.81 1.15 -67.13
CA PRO A 15 38.80 1.33 -65.69
C PRO A 15 37.79 0.40 -65.01
N THR A 16 38.27 -0.29 -63.98
CA THR A 16 37.46 -1.08 -63.06
C THR A 16 36.33 -0.23 -62.49
N PHE A 17 35.11 -0.71 -62.75
CA PHE A 17 33.84 -0.27 -62.22
C PHE A 17 33.93 0.08 -60.73
N LEU A 18 33.80 1.37 -60.44
CA LEU A 18 33.35 1.89 -59.16
C LEU A 18 31.83 1.63 -59.08
N GLY A 19 31.43 0.40 -58.81
CA GLY A 19 30.01 0.04 -58.80
C GLY A 19 29.82 -1.41 -58.37
N CYS A 20 28.91 -1.60 -57.42
CA CYS A 20 28.49 -2.88 -56.83
C CYS A 20 29.41 -3.47 -55.77
N LEU A 21 29.38 -2.88 -54.56
CA LEU A 21 29.27 -3.66 -53.33
C LEU A 21 28.72 -2.80 -52.17
N LEU A 22 27.63 -2.08 -52.43
CA LEU A 22 26.63 -1.87 -51.37
C LEU A 22 25.93 -3.20 -51.16
N ALA A 23 26.62 -4.14 -50.52
CA ALA A 23 25.96 -5.27 -49.90
C ALA A 23 25.03 -4.66 -48.84
N GLN A 24 23.74 -4.58 -49.17
CA GLN A 24 22.71 -4.38 -48.17
C GLN A 24 22.95 -5.47 -47.12
N VAL A 25 23.39 -5.07 -45.94
CA VAL A 25 23.28 -5.91 -44.75
C VAL A 25 21.78 -6.04 -44.52
N THR A 26 21.17 -7.05 -45.14
CA THR A 26 19.91 -7.58 -44.68
C THR A 26 20.20 -8.09 -43.28
N VAL A 27 19.87 -7.27 -42.28
CA VAL A 27 19.83 -7.71 -40.88
C VAL A 27 18.89 -8.92 -40.89
N ALA A 28 19.46 -10.12 -40.83
CA ALA A 28 18.69 -11.29 -40.48
C ALA A 28 18.04 -10.93 -39.15
N ALA A 29 16.71 -10.84 -39.12
CA ALA A 29 15.96 -10.63 -37.90
C ALA A 29 16.29 -11.83 -36.99
N GLY A 30 17.31 -11.66 -36.16
CA GLY A 30 17.80 -12.70 -35.28
C GLY A 30 16.67 -13.15 -34.37
N THR A 31 16.59 -14.45 -34.12
CA THR A 31 15.64 -15.00 -33.14
C THR A 31 15.77 -14.22 -31.83
N PRO A 32 14.70 -13.62 -31.30
CA PRO A 32 14.77 -12.84 -30.07
C PRO A 32 15.41 -13.63 -28.93
N PRO A 33 16.22 -13.02 -28.07
CA PRO A 33 16.78 -13.72 -26.92
C PRO A 33 15.68 -14.11 -25.94
N LYS A 34 15.87 -15.22 -25.22
CA LYS A 34 14.96 -15.65 -24.15
C LYS A 34 14.96 -14.65 -23.00
N ALA A 35 13.80 -14.45 -22.39
CA ALA A 35 13.73 -13.78 -21.09
C ALA A 35 14.46 -14.60 -20.02
N PHE A 36 15.00 -13.95 -18.99
CA PHE A 36 15.66 -14.62 -17.86
C PHE A 36 15.41 -13.87 -16.55
N ASN A 37 15.76 -14.51 -15.43
CA ASN A 37 15.54 -14.00 -14.07
C ASN A 37 14.07 -13.63 -13.77
N LEU A 38 13.14 -14.45 -14.25
CA LEU A 38 11.71 -14.28 -13.99
C LEU A 38 11.45 -14.36 -12.48
N THR A 39 10.87 -13.29 -11.93
CA THR A 39 10.68 -13.13 -10.48
C THR A 39 9.29 -12.61 -10.17
N TRP A 40 8.64 -13.22 -9.18
CA TRP A 40 7.36 -12.75 -8.66
C TRP A 40 7.53 -11.64 -7.64
N LYS A 41 6.86 -10.51 -7.86
CA LYS A 41 6.67 -9.43 -6.88
C LYS A 41 5.22 -9.45 -6.43
N SER A 42 4.98 -9.93 -5.21
CA SER A 42 3.63 -10.03 -4.67
C SER A 42 3.51 -9.48 -3.26
N MET A 43 2.56 -8.55 -3.06
CA MET A 43 2.22 -7.98 -1.76
C MET A 43 0.71 -7.83 -1.64
N ASN A 44 0.11 -8.38 -0.57
CA ASN A 44 -1.34 -8.38 -0.35
C ASN A 44 -2.15 -8.81 -1.60
N PHE A 45 -1.66 -9.83 -2.31
CA PHE A 45 -2.23 -10.37 -3.56
C PHE A 45 -2.18 -9.47 -4.79
N LYS A 46 -1.61 -8.26 -4.71
CA LYS A 46 -1.14 -7.55 -5.91
C LYS A 46 0.11 -8.25 -6.41
N THR A 47 0.08 -8.84 -7.60
CA THR A 47 1.14 -9.70 -8.11
C THR A 47 1.60 -9.31 -9.50
N ILE A 48 2.87 -8.98 -9.62
CA ILE A 48 3.56 -8.59 -10.85
C ILE A 48 4.68 -9.59 -11.11
N LEU A 49 4.81 -10.06 -12.36
CA LEU A 49 5.94 -10.85 -12.82
C LEU A 49 6.95 -9.90 -13.46
N GLU A 50 8.21 -9.94 -13.03
CA GLU A 50 9.32 -9.15 -13.60
C GLU A 50 10.33 -10.07 -14.28
N TRP A 51 11.01 -9.59 -15.32
CA TRP A 51 12.07 -10.34 -16.01
C TRP A 51 13.12 -9.41 -16.63
N LYS A 52 14.11 -10.01 -17.29
CA LYS A 52 15.15 -9.37 -18.09
C LYS A 52 15.29 -10.08 -19.46
N PRO A 53 15.98 -9.48 -20.45
CA PRO A 53 16.47 -8.11 -20.50
C PRO A 53 15.39 -7.13 -20.97
N LYS A 54 15.72 -5.84 -21.11
CA LYS A 54 14.85 -4.91 -21.85
C LYS A 54 14.89 -5.27 -23.34
N PRO A 55 13.74 -5.28 -24.04
CA PRO A 55 13.72 -5.72 -25.41
C PRO A 55 14.25 -4.65 -26.36
N VAL A 56 14.96 -5.08 -27.40
CA VAL A 56 15.50 -4.22 -28.48
C VAL A 56 15.12 -4.89 -29.80
N ASP A 57 14.22 -4.28 -30.55
CA ASP A 57 13.65 -4.82 -31.82
C ASP A 57 12.82 -6.12 -31.70
N TYR A 58 12.38 -6.46 -30.49
CA TYR A 58 11.39 -7.50 -30.20
C TYR A 58 10.46 -7.05 -29.06
N VAL A 59 9.49 -7.88 -28.68
CA VAL A 59 8.54 -7.65 -27.58
C VAL A 59 8.25 -8.96 -26.86
N TYR A 60 7.49 -8.90 -25.76
CA TYR A 60 7.11 -10.07 -24.97
C TYR A 60 5.61 -10.35 -25.02
N ASN A 61 5.27 -11.64 -24.91
CA ASN A 61 3.96 -12.11 -24.50
C ASN A 61 4.11 -12.84 -23.17
N VAL A 62 3.20 -12.63 -22.23
CA VAL A 62 3.17 -13.37 -20.97
C VAL A 62 2.02 -14.34 -21.01
N GLU A 63 2.25 -15.56 -20.59
CA GLU A 63 1.19 -16.56 -20.45
C GLU A 63 1.13 -17.05 -19.01
N ILE A 64 -0.07 -17.28 -18.51
CA ILE A 64 -0.31 -17.78 -17.16
C ILE A 64 -1.35 -18.89 -17.18
N SER A 65 -1.13 -19.91 -16.35
CA SER A 65 -2.10 -20.98 -16.11
C SER A 65 -2.17 -21.31 -14.61
N SER A 66 -3.32 -21.83 -14.19
CA SER A 66 -3.54 -22.39 -12.86
C SER A 66 -3.73 -23.91 -12.96
N GLY A 67 -2.69 -24.70 -12.66
CA GLY A 67 -2.72 -26.15 -12.76
C GLY A 67 -2.93 -26.66 -14.19
N SER A 68 -3.94 -27.51 -14.41
CA SER A 68 -4.26 -28.13 -15.71
C SER A 68 -5.10 -27.25 -16.63
N SER A 69 -5.16 -25.94 -16.39
CA SER A 69 -5.98 -25.02 -17.20
C SER A 69 -5.25 -24.61 -18.47
N ASP A 70 -6.00 -24.15 -19.48
CA ASP A 70 -5.40 -23.56 -20.67
C ASP A 70 -4.56 -22.32 -20.32
N TRP A 71 -3.50 -22.11 -21.10
CA TRP A 71 -2.65 -20.93 -20.99
C TRP A 71 -3.42 -19.69 -21.44
N LYS A 72 -3.52 -18.69 -20.56
CA LYS A 72 -4.09 -17.39 -20.88
C LYS A 72 -2.98 -16.41 -21.22
N ILE A 73 -3.08 -15.77 -22.38
CA ILE A 73 -2.18 -14.69 -22.77
C ILE A 73 -2.55 -13.42 -21.98
N LYS A 74 -1.53 -12.80 -21.38
CA LYS A 74 -1.53 -11.52 -20.69
C LYS A 74 -0.40 -10.66 -21.24
N CYS A 75 -0.49 -9.35 -21.04
CA CYS A 75 0.52 -8.38 -21.48
C CYS A 75 1.03 -8.65 -22.91
N PHE A 76 0.10 -8.62 -23.88
CA PHE A 76 0.35 -8.96 -25.27
C PHE A 76 1.23 -7.90 -25.96
N LEU A 77 2.25 -8.37 -26.70
CA LEU A 77 3.24 -7.56 -27.42
C LEU A 77 3.81 -6.42 -26.58
N THR A 78 4.10 -6.70 -25.31
CA THR A 78 4.58 -5.68 -24.38
C THR A 78 6.07 -5.40 -24.57
N PRO A 79 6.49 -4.12 -24.65
CA PRO A 79 7.90 -3.75 -24.56
C PRO A 79 8.39 -3.72 -23.10
N ASN A 80 7.50 -3.85 -22.12
CA ASN A 80 7.85 -3.80 -20.71
C ASN A 80 8.50 -5.11 -20.27
N THR A 81 9.29 -5.02 -19.22
CA THR A 81 9.91 -6.17 -18.54
C THR A 81 9.18 -6.57 -17.27
N GLU A 82 7.89 -6.27 -17.24
CA GLU A 82 6.98 -6.57 -16.15
C GLU A 82 5.57 -6.82 -16.69
N CYS A 83 4.79 -7.63 -15.98
CA CYS A 83 3.39 -7.87 -16.28
C CYS A 83 2.59 -8.04 -15.00
N ASP A 84 1.50 -7.27 -14.88
CA ASP A 84 0.54 -7.41 -13.80
C ASP A 84 -0.37 -8.62 -14.08
N LEU A 85 -0.26 -9.63 -13.21
CA LEU A 85 -1.01 -10.88 -13.29
C LEU A 85 -2.05 -11.00 -12.17
N THR A 86 -2.29 -9.91 -11.45
CA THR A 86 -3.18 -9.87 -10.28
C THR A 86 -4.56 -10.43 -10.59
N ASP A 87 -5.19 -10.00 -11.68
CA ASP A 87 -6.58 -10.39 -12.01
C ASP A 87 -6.77 -11.88 -12.27
N GLU A 88 -5.72 -12.60 -12.70
CA GLU A 88 -5.77 -14.06 -12.87
C GLU A 88 -5.51 -14.78 -11.55
N ILE A 89 -4.61 -14.23 -10.74
CA ILE A 89 -4.17 -14.79 -9.46
C ILE A 89 -5.25 -14.70 -8.38
N VAL A 90 -5.99 -13.59 -8.37
CA VAL A 90 -7.04 -13.35 -7.36
C VAL A 90 -8.32 -14.14 -7.59
N GLN A 91 -8.42 -14.88 -8.71
CA GLN A 91 -9.56 -15.79 -8.97
C GLN A 91 -9.56 -16.95 -7.98
N ASP A 92 -8.38 -17.51 -7.67
CA ASP A 92 -8.22 -18.56 -6.65
C ASP A 92 -6.81 -18.52 -6.06
N VAL A 93 -6.66 -17.80 -4.94
CA VAL A 93 -5.38 -17.64 -4.26
C VAL A 93 -4.81 -18.95 -3.68
N ARG A 94 -5.58 -20.04 -3.65
CA ARG A 94 -5.16 -21.35 -3.12
C ARG A 94 -4.59 -22.27 -4.20
N ARG A 95 -4.61 -21.86 -5.47
CA ARG A 95 -4.02 -22.61 -6.58
C ARG A 95 -2.55 -22.27 -6.79
N ILE A 96 -1.83 -23.22 -7.36
CA ILE A 96 -0.48 -23.00 -7.89
C ILE A 96 -0.60 -22.46 -9.30
N TYR A 97 0.07 -21.35 -9.55
CA TYR A 97 0.16 -20.69 -10.85
C TYR A 97 1.53 -20.94 -11.47
N GLN A 98 1.50 -21.18 -12.78
CA GLN A 98 2.66 -21.23 -13.64
C GLN A 98 2.56 -20.08 -14.63
N ALA A 99 3.68 -19.40 -14.87
CA ALA A 99 3.75 -18.35 -15.86
C ALA A 99 4.98 -18.54 -16.76
N ARG A 100 4.89 -18.05 -17.99
CA ARG A 100 6.00 -18.05 -18.94
C ARG A 100 6.01 -16.79 -19.76
N VAL A 101 7.20 -16.37 -20.14
CA VAL A 101 7.43 -15.17 -20.97
C VAL A 101 8.01 -15.63 -22.29
N LEU A 102 7.35 -15.24 -23.38
CA LEU A 102 7.73 -15.56 -24.76
C LEU A 102 8.28 -14.31 -25.42
N SER A 103 9.45 -14.41 -26.04
CA SER A 103 10.05 -13.33 -26.82
C SER A 103 9.59 -13.45 -28.28
N VAL A 104 8.94 -12.41 -28.82
CA VAL A 104 8.39 -12.42 -30.18
C VAL A 104 8.86 -11.20 -30.97
N PRO A 105 9.09 -11.30 -32.28
CA PRO A 105 9.34 -10.16 -33.14
C PRO A 105 8.18 -9.15 -33.10
N ARG A 106 8.45 -7.86 -33.28
CA ARG A 106 7.42 -6.81 -33.18
C ARG A 106 6.28 -6.96 -34.19
N ASN A 107 6.58 -7.50 -35.38
CA ASN A 107 5.57 -7.77 -36.40
C ASN A 107 4.65 -8.96 -36.07
N ASN A 108 4.90 -9.67 -34.95
CA ASN A 108 4.18 -10.85 -34.49
C ASN A 108 4.06 -11.98 -35.54
N THR A 109 4.87 -11.93 -36.61
CA THR A 109 4.95 -12.98 -37.62
C THR A 109 6.04 -13.95 -37.21
N TYR A 110 5.74 -14.81 -36.25
CA TYR A 110 6.63 -15.91 -35.89
C TYR A 110 6.09 -17.20 -36.49
N LEU A 111 6.85 -17.81 -37.40
CA LEU A 111 6.48 -19.02 -38.15
C LEU A 111 6.78 -20.33 -37.39
N GLY A 112 7.24 -20.26 -36.12
CA GLY A 112 7.58 -21.43 -35.29
C GLY A 112 7.15 -21.29 -33.83
N ASN A 113 7.84 -21.99 -32.91
CA ASN A 113 7.65 -21.79 -31.46
C ASN A 113 8.58 -20.68 -30.94
N PRO A 114 8.05 -19.57 -30.38
CA PRO A 114 8.88 -18.47 -29.91
C PRO A 114 9.74 -18.89 -28.71
N PRO A 115 10.94 -18.31 -28.53
CA PRO A 115 11.77 -18.55 -27.36
C PRO A 115 11.02 -18.19 -26.08
N LEU A 116 10.95 -19.13 -25.14
CA LEU A 116 10.22 -18.96 -23.89
C LEU A 116 11.07 -19.32 -22.67
N THR A 117 10.69 -18.74 -21.54
CA THR A 117 11.23 -19.06 -20.22
C THR A 117 10.09 -19.15 -19.20
N ASN A 118 10.11 -20.19 -18.37
CA ASN A 118 9.14 -20.40 -17.30
C ASN A 118 9.57 -19.66 -16.02
N ALA A 119 8.61 -19.05 -15.35
CA ALA A 119 8.77 -18.52 -14.00
C ALA A 119 8.75 -19.67 -12.97
N PRO A 120 9.30 -19.46 -11.77
CA PRO A 120 9.04 -20.35 -10.64
C PRO A 120 7.55 -20.49 -10.37
N GLU A 121 7.13 -21.63 -9.84
CA GLU A 121 5.74 -21.82 -9.41
C GLU A 121 5.38 -20.84 -8.30
N PHE A 122 4.15 -20.32 -8.34
CA PHE A 122 3.65 -19.32 -7.39
C PHE A 122 2.34 -19.77 -6.77
N LEU A 123 2.32 -19.92 -5.45
CA LEU A 123 1.12 -20.18 -4.67
C LEU A 123 0.76 -18.91 -3.89
N PRO A 124 -0.21 -18.10 -4.34
CA PRO A 124 -0.46 -16.77 -3.79
C PRO A 124 -0.70 -16.79 -2.27
N TYR A 125 -1.50 -17.73 -1.78
CA TYR A 125 -1.78 -17.91 -0.35
C TYR A 125 -0.53 -18.21 0.49
N ARG A 126 0.52 -18.78 -0.10
CA ARG A 126 1.80 -19.08 0.58
C ARG A 126 2.84 -17.98 0.36
N ASP A 127 2.92 -17.46 -0.87
CA ASP A 127 4.07 -16.72 -1.36
C ASP A 127 3.87 -15.21 -1.35
N THR A 128 2.63 -14.70 -1.37
CA THR A 128 2.41 -13.25 -1.29
C THR A 128 2.94 -12.70 0.03
N LYS A 129 3.72 -11.62 -0.02
CA LYS A 129 4.16 -10.93 1.19
C LYS A 129 2.99 -10.18 1.82
N LEU A 130 3.05 -10.05 3.14
CA LEU A 130 2.17 -9.17 3.88
C LEU A 130 2.72 -7.74 3.82
N GLY A 131 1.87 -6.80 3.44
CA GLY A 131 2.19 -5.38 3.50
C GLY A 131 2.37 -4.89 4.94
N GLN A 132 2.89 -3.68 5.09
CA GLN A 132 3.01 -3.02 6.38
C GLN A 132 1.61 -2.82 7.00
N PRO A 133 1.35 -3.31 8.22
CA PRO A 133 0.09 -3.12 8.90
C PRO A 133 -0.06 -1.68 9.39
N VAL A 134 -1.31 -1.22 9.55
CA VAL A 134 -1.64 0.13 9.99
C VAL A 134 -2.46 0.05 11.27
N ILE A 135 -2.13 0.88 12.26
CA ILE A 135 -2.92 1.03 13.47
C ILE A 135 -4.08 1.97 13.14
N LYS A 136 -5.31 1.45 13.14
CA LYS A 136 -6.51 2.22 12.81
C LYS A 136 -6.91 3.17 13.94
N SER A 137 -6.82 2.69 15.17
CA SER A 137 -7.17 3.47 16.36
C SER A 137 -6.61 2.84 17.62
N PHE A 138 -6.38 3.66 18.63
CA PHE A 138 -6.03 3.20 19.97
C PHE A 138 -6.69 4.08 21.03
N LYS A 139 -6.97 3.49 22.19
CA LYS A 139 -7.53 4.22 23.34
C LYS A 139 -7.05 3.59 24.64
N GLN A 140 -6.49 4.40 25.51
CA GLN A 140 -6.19 4.02 26.89
C GLN A 140 -7.32 4.47 27.81
N VAL A 141 -7.88 3.55 28.59
CA VAL A 141 -8.88 3.83 29.63
C VAL A 141 -8.39 3.21 30.92
N GLY A 142 -7.96 4.05 31.87
CA GLY A 142 -7.35 3.61 33.11
C GLY A 142 -6.12 2.74 32.86
N ARG A 143 -6.22 1.46 33.20
CA ARG A 143 -5.16 0.45 33.04
C ARG A 143 -5.31 -0.44 31.81
N LYS A 144 -6.22 -0.11 30.88
CA LYS A 144 -6.40 -0.88 29.65
C LYS A 144 -6.06 -0.06 28.42
N LEU A 145 -5.21 -0.60 27.56
CA LEU A 145 -4.91 -0.06 26.24
C LEU A 145 -5.57 -0.94 25.18
N ASN A 146 -6.55 -0.38 24.49
CA ASN A 146 -7.19 -1.00 23.35
C ASN A 146 -6.52 -0.51 22.06
N VAL A 147 -6.11 -1.44 21.20
CA VAL A 147 -5.50 -1.13 19.90
C VAL A 147 -6.24 -1.90 18.82
N THR A 148 -6.66 -1.22 17.76
CA THR A 148 -7.32 -1.81 16.61
C THR A 148 -6.43 -1.64 15.39
N VAL A 149 -6.10 -2.76 14.74
CA VAL A 149 -5.35 -2.81 13.50
C VAL A 149 -6.31 -2.72 12.33
N GLU A 150 -5.95 -1.94 11.32
CA GLU A 150 -6.70 -1.85 10.07
C GLU A 150 -6.77 -3.23 9.39
N ASP A 151 -7.93 -3.54 8.82
CA ASP A 151 -8.13 -4.73 8.01
C ASP A 151 -8.31 -4.32 6.53
N PRO A 152 -7.20 -4.19 5.78
CA PRO A 152 -7.25 -3.64 4.44
C PRO A 152 -7.97 -4.59 3.47
N ARG A 153 -8.70 -4.01 2.52
CA ARG A 153 -9.26 -4.75 1.40
C ARG A 153 -8.15 -5.22 0.47
N THR A 154 -8.31 -6.44 -0.03
CA THR A 154 -7.47 -7.06 -1.06
C THR A 154 -8.19 -7.02 -2.40
N LEU A 155 -7.48 -7.36 -3.48
CA LEU A 155 -8.07 -7.52 -4.81
C LEU A 155 -8.76 -8.89 -5.00
N VAL A 156 -8.70 -9.76 -3.99
CA VAL A 156 -9.41 -11.05 -3.96
C VAL A 156 -10.91 -10.81 -3.87
N ARG A 157 -11.66 -11.49 -4.73
CA ARG A 157 -13.12 -11.36 -4.76
C ARG A 157 -13.80 -12.66 -4.36
N ARG A 158 -14.90 -12.54 -3.64
CA ARG A 158 -15.89 -13.60 -3.45
C ARG A 158 -17.27 -13.01 -3.69
N ASN A 159 -18.04 -13.63 -4.58
CA ASN A 159 -19.39 -13.19 -4.94
C ASN A 159 -19.46 -11.70 -5.32
N GLY A 160 -18.48 -11.22 -6.10
CA GLY A 160 -18.40 -9.82 -6.55
C GLY A 160 -17.89 -8.81 -5.52
N THR A 161 -17.67 -9.21 -4.27
CA THR A 161 -17.17 -8.32 -3.19
C THR A 161 -15.69 -8.52 -2.94
N PHE A 162 -14.97 -7.43 -2.65
CA PHE A 162 -13.56 -7.47 -2.28
C PHE A 162 -13.39 -7.97 -0.84
N LEU A 163 -12.57 -9.01 -0.68
CA LEU A 163 -12.25 -9.59 0.61
C LEU A 163 -11.19 -8.79 1.34
N THR A 164 -11.31 -8.67 2.65
CA THR A 164 -10.25 -8.16 3.51
C THR A 164 -9.11 -9.17 3.67
N LEU A 165 -7.99 -8.73 4.24
CA LEU A 165 -6.88 -9.61 4.56
C LEU A 165 -7.32 -10.72 5.54
N ARG A 166 -8.15 -10.36 6.53
CA ARG A 166 -8.78 -11.31 7.46
C ARG A 166 -9.71 -12.29 6.76
N ASP A 167 -10.53 -11.85 5.80
CA ASP A 167 -11.45 -12.75 5.09
C ASP A 167 -10.71 -13.84 4.29
N VAL A 168 -9.53 -13.52 3.76
CA VAL A 168 -8.73 -14.45 2.97
C VAL A 168 -7.98 -15.46 3.85
N PHE A 169 -7.26 -14.97 4.86
CA PHE A 169 -6.41 -15.80 5.73
C PHE A 169 -7.15 -16.39 6.95
N GLY A 170 -8.27 -15.78 7.35
CA GLY A 170 -9.07 -16.21 8.49
C GLY A 170 -8.25 -16.32 9.77
N LYS A 171 -8.24 -17.53 10.34
CA LYS A 171 -7.50 -17.91 11.56
C LYS A 171 -5.99 -18.05 11.38
N ASP A 172 -5.51 -18.12 10.14
CA ASP A 172 -4.08 -18.20 9.88
C ASP A 172 -3.41 -16.84 10.13
N LEU A 173 -4.14 -15.73 9.98
CA LEU A 173 -3.64 -14.39 10.27
C LEU A 173 -3.66 -14.13 11.78
N SER A 174 -2.57 -13.62 12.31
CA SER A 174 -2.46 -13.09 13.67
C SER A 174 -1.70 -11.78 13.64
N TYR A 175 -1.82 -11.00 14.71
CA TYR A 175 -1.02 -9.81 14.90
C TYR A 175 -0.26 -9.90 16.21
N THR A 176 0.97 -9.41 16.20
CA THR A 176 1.77 -9.17 17.41
C THR A 176 1.88 -7.68 17.64
N LEU A 177 1.41 -7.22 18.80
CA LEU A 177 1.58 -5.86 19.30
C LEU A 177 2.84 -5.84 20.15
N PHE A 178 3.78 -4.99 19.76
CA PHE A 178 4.96 -4.68 20.54
C PHE A 178 4.77 -3.34 21.21
N TYR A 179 4.91 -3.30 22.53
CA TYR A 179 4.64 -2.09 23.30
C TYR A 179 5.69 -1.88 24.37
N ARG A 180 5.96 -0.61 24.67
CA ARG A 180 6.86 -0.19 25.73
C ARG A 180 6.30 1.05 26.40
N ARG A 181 6.63 1.22 27.67
CA ARG A 181 6.42 2.51 28.36
C ARG A 181 7.50 3.47 27.87
N ASP A 182 7.15 4.73 27.62
CA ASP A 182 8.03 5.72 26.96
C ASP A 182 9.41 5.86 27.63
N ALA A 183 9.46 5.87 28.96
CA ALA A 183 10.70 5.95 29.75
C ALA A 183 11.37 4.59 30.05
N SER A 184 10.91 3.48 29.47
CA SER A 184 11.41 2.13 29.76
C SER A 184 12.16 1.53 28.58
N THR A 185 13.22 0.79 28.88
CA THR A 185 13.94 -0.04 27.92
C THR A 185 13.27 -1.40 27.67
N GLY A 186 12.33 -1.81 28.53
CA GLY A 186 11.64 -3.10 28.44
C GLY A 186 10.56 -3.11 27.36
N LYS A 187 10.76 -3.93 26.31
CA LYS A 187 9.77 -4.21 25.28
C LYS A 187 8.90 -5.40 25.71
N LYS A 188 7.58 -5.21 25.70
CA LYS A 188 6.60 -6.27 25.93
C LYS A 188 5.90 -6.62 24.62
N GLU A 189 5.34 -7.81 24.55
CA GLU A 189 4.58 -8.29 23.39
C GLU A 189 3.23 -8.88 23.81
N ALA A 190 2.26 -8.76 22.92
CA ALA A 190 0.96 -9.42 23.03
C ALA A 190 0.53 -9.88 21.64
N THR A 191 -0.18 -11.01 21.56
CA THR A 191 -0.67 -11.57 20.29
C THR A 191 -2.19 -11.65 20.28
N THR A 192 -2.77 -11.53 19.10
CA THR A 192 -4.22 -11.68 18.89
C THR A 192 -4.49 -12.39 17.57
N SER A 193 -5.53 -13.23 17.55
CA SER A 193 -6.07 -13.84 16.33
C SER A 193 -7.10 -12.96 15.64
N THR A 194 -7.44 -11.81 16.23
CA THR A 194 -8.38 -10.82 15.67
C THR A 194 -7.62 -9.58 15.20
N ASN A 195 -8.32 -8.48 14.92
CA ASN A 195 -7.68 -7.19 14.63
C ASN A 195 -7.63 -6.28 15.86
N ASN A 196 -8.05 -6.78 17.03
CA ASN A 196 -8.14 -6.01 18.26
C ASN A 196 -7.24 -6.58 19.35
N PHE A 197 -6.60 -5.67 20.07
CA PHE A 197 -5.87 -5.92 21.30
C PHE A 197 -6.59 -5.20 22.45
N SER A 198 -6.56 -5.83 23.61
CA SER A 198 -6.93 -5.23 24.90
C SER A 198 -5.88 -5.69 25.90
N ILE A 199 -4.87 -4.85 26.14
CA ILE A 199 -3.74 -5.18 27.02
C ILE A 199 -3.78 -4.34 28.30
N ASP A 200 -3.33 -4.93 29.40
CA ASP A 200 -3.21 -4.22 30.67
C ASP A 200 -1.89 -3.41 30.71
N VAL A 201 -2.01 -2.15 31.12
CA VAL A 201 -0.94 -1.15 31.21
C VAL A 201 -0.98 -0.44 32.56
N ASP A 202 0.15 0.13 32.97
CA ASP A 202 0.24 0.88 34.21
C ASP A 202 -0.50 2.22 34.07
N GLN A 203 -1.12 2.66 35.17
CA GLN A 203 -1.85 3.92 35.19
C GLN A 203 -0.88 5.12 35.15
N GLY A 204 -1.20 6.13 34.35
CA GLY A 204 -0.43 7.38 34.28
C GLY A 204 0.87 7.31 33.48
N GLY A 205 1.13 6.22 32.74
CA GLY A 205 2.26 6.10 31.82
C GLY A 205 1.86 6.32 30.36
N SER A 206 2.73 7.00 29.59
CA SER A 206 2.68 6.99 28.13
C SER A 206 3.28 5.70 27.59
N TYR A 207 2.64 5.10 26.60
CA TYR A 207 3.05 3.90 25.90
C TYR A 207 3.22 4.15 24.42
N CYS A 208 4.31 3.65 23.87
CA CYS A 208 4.55 3.60 22.44
C CYS A 208 4.51 2.15 21.97
N PHE A 209 3.91 1.91 20.80
CA PHE A 209 3.70 0.57 20.28
C PHE A 209 3.61 0.54 18.76
N PHE A 210 3.90 -0.63 18.21
CA PHE A 210 3.77 -0.95 16.80
C PHE A 210 3.28 -2.39 16.65
N VAL A 211 2.75 -2.71 15.47
CA VAL A 211 2.18 -4.02 15.18
C VAL A 211 2.90 -4.71 14.03
N GLN A 212 2.91 -6.03 14.06
CA GLN A 212 3.39 -6.87 12.96
C GLN A 212 2.35 -7.94 12.65
N ALA A 213 2.04 -8.14 11.37
CA ALA A 213 1.14 -9.19 10.92
C ALA A 213 1.90 -10.50 10.70
N LEU A 214 1.29 -11.62 11.08
CA LEU A 214 1.85 -12.96 10.97
C LEU A 214 0.86 -13.92 10.32
N ILE A 215 1.35 -14.79 9.43
CA ILE A 215 0.59 -15.96 8.96
C ILE A 215 1.12 -17.20 9.67
N ASN A 216 0.39 -17.69 10.66
CA ASN A 216 0.81 -18.80 11.54
C ASN A 216 1.10 -20.09 10.76
N SER A 217 0.40 -20.33 9.65
CA SER A 217 0.56 -21.53 8.82
C SER A 217 1.83 -21.52 7.94
N ARG A 218 2.52 -20.39 7.81
CA ARG A 218 3.71 -20.25 6.94
C ARG A 218 5.03 -20.44 7.69
N LYS A 219 6.00 -21.04 6.99
CA LYS A 219 7.41 -21.13 7.43
C LYS A 219 8.30 -20.04 6.84
N ILE A 220 7.98 -19.56 5.63
CA ILE A 220 8.71 -18.52 4.89
C ILE A 220 7.74 -17.35 4.64
N ASN A 221 8.23 -16.11 4.59
CA ASN A 221 7.40 -14.91 4.44
C ASN A 221 6.25 -14.87 5.48
N GLN A 222 6.58 -15.30 6.71
CA GLN A 222 5.63 -15.45 7.79
C GLN A 222 5.19 -14.08 8.35
N LYS A 223 6.13 -13.13 8.41
CA LYS A 223 5.96 -11.82 9.07
C LYS A 223 5.90 -10.68 8.05
N SER A 224 5.08 -9.67 8.32
CA SER A 224 5.13 -8.37 7.64
C SER A 224 6.31 -7.51 8.12
N PRO A 225 6.59 -6.38 7.46
CA PRO A 225 7.28 -5.26 8.10
C PRO A 225 6.55 -4.78 9.37
N GLU A 226 7.25 -4.08 10.26
CA GLU A 226 6.67 -3.42 11.43
C GLU A 226 5.83 -2.21 11.00
N SER A 227 4.71 -1.94 11.67
CA SER A 227 3.95 -0.71 11.46
C SER A 227 4.74 0.52 11.90
N ILE A 228 4.23 1.70 11.53
CA ILE A 228 4.63 2.94 12.18
C ILE A 228 4.34 2.82 13.69
N THR A 229 5.23 3.40 14.50
CA THR A 229 5.07 3.45 15.96
C THR A 229 4.08 4.55 16.32
N GLU A 230 3.07 4.20 17.10
CA GLU A 230 2.10 5.11 17.67
C GLU A 230 2.33 5.23 19.18
N CYS A 231 2.03 6.39 19.75
CA CYS A 231 2.18 6.66 21.18
C CYS A 231 0.89 7.22 21.77
N THR A 232 0.60 6.85 23.02
CA THR A 232 -0.52 7.43 23.77
C THR A 232 -0.14 8.81 24.32
N ASP A 233 -0.90 9.84 23.96
CA ASP A 233 -0.73 11.16 24.56
C ASP A 233 -1.49 11.26 25.89
N GLN A 234 -0.79 11.14 27.02
CA GLN A 234 -1.37 11.35 28.36
C GLN A 234 -2.01 12.76 28.49
N TRP A 235 -1.42 13.76 27.83
CA TRP A 235 -1.82 15.17 27.95
C TRP A 235 -3.23 15.45 27.42
N ARG A 236 -3.65 14.78 26.34
CA ARG A 236 -4.95 15.05 25.68
C ARG A 236 -6.14 14.62 26.54
N SER A 237 -6.00 13.54 27.30
CA SER A 237 -7.05 13.05 28.21
C SER A 237 -7.22 13.97 29.42
N ILE A 238 -6.11 14.42 30.02
CA ILE A 238 -6.14 15.26 31.22
C ILE A 238 -6.64 16.67 30.88
N MET A 239 -6.22 17.25 29.75
CA MET A 239 -6.64 18.60 29.35
C MET A 239 -8.14 18.66 29.04
N GLY A 240 -8.71 17.64 28.39
CA GLY A 240 -10.14 17.60 28.08
C GLY A 240 -11.00 17.58 29.33
N GLU A 241 -10.68 16.72 30.29
CA GLU A 241 -11.44 16.60 31.55
C GLU A 241 -11.26 17.84 32.44
N THR A 242 -10.05 18.38 32.56
CA THR A 242 -9.80 19.60 33.36
C THR A 242 -10.46 20.84 32.75
N LEU A 243 -10.44 21.01 31.43
CA LEU A 243 -11.12 22.12 30.77
C LEU A 243 -12.64 22.05 30.91
N ILE A 244 -13.23 20.85 30.86
CA ILE A 244 -14.68 20.67 31.08
C ILE A 244 -15.04 21.04 32.53
N ILE A 245 -14.25 20.59 33.52
CA ILE A 245 -14.48 20.92 34.93
C ILE A 245 -14.32 22.43 35.18
N VAL A 246 -13.25 23.04 34.67
CA VAL A 246 -13.01 24.49 34.80
C VAL A 246 -14.11 25.29 34.11
N GLY A 247 -14.52 24.88 32.89
CA GLY A 247 -15.62 25.52 32.16
C GLY A 247 -16.95 25.45 32.92
N ALA A 248 -17.26 24.28 33.52
CA ALA A 248 -18.47 24.11 34.33
C ALA A 248 -18.45 25.00 35.59
N VAL A 249 -17.32 25.06 36.32
CA VAL A 249 -17.20 25.90 37.52
C VAL A 249 -17.37 27.38 37.17
N VAL A 250 -16.70 27.88 36.12
CA VAL A 250 -16.83 29.27 35.67
C VAL A 250 -18.28 29.59 35.30
N PHE A 251 -18.96 28.68 34.59
CA PHE A 251 -20.35 28.86 34.18
C PHE A 251 -21.30 28.99 35.39
N VAL A 252 -21.16 28.13 36.41
CA VAL A 252 -21.95 28.20 37.64
C VAL A 252 -21.70 29.52 38.38
N VAL A 253 -20.44 29.94 38.50
CA VAL A 253 -20.09 31.21 39.16
C VAL A 253 -20.71 32.40 38.43
N THR A 254 -20.67 32.44 37.10
CA THR A 254 -21.33 33.51 36.32
C THR A 254 -22.83 33.55 36.54
N ILE A 255 -23.51 32.39 36.55
CA ILE A 255 -24.96 32.34 36.85
C ILE A 255 -25.24 32.91 38.24
N PHE A 256 -24.42 32.53 39.24
CA PHE A 256 -24.61 32.98 40.61
C PHE A 256 -24.46 34.51 40.74
N ILE A 257 -23.49 35.11 40.05
CA ILE A 257 -23.29 36.57 39.99
C ILE A 257 -24.49 37.26 39.35
N ILE A 258 -25.03 36.71 38.25
CA ILE A 258 -26.23 37.26 37.58
C ILE A 258 -27.44 37.22 38.52
N LEU A 259 -27.67 36.11 39.21
CA LEU A 259 -28.78 35.98 40.16
C LEU A 259 -28.64 36.96 41.34
N LEU A 260 -27.43 37.09 41.90
CA LEU A 260 -27.13 38.05 42.97
C LEU A 260 -27.36 39.49 42.52
N SER A 261 -26.92 39.85 41.33
CA SER A 261 -27.11 41.21 40.80
C SER A 261 -28.57 41.52 40.52
N ILE A 262 -29.36 40.57 40.01
CA ILE A 262 -30.83 40.71 39.88
C ILE A 262 -31.48 40.89 41.26
N TYR A 263 -31.09 40.06 42.24
CA TYR A 263 -31.62 40.14 43.60
C TYR A 263 -31.31 41.51 44.25
N LEU A 264 -30.08 41.98 44.14
CA LEU A 264 -29.65 43.28 44.66
C LEU A 264 -30.33 44.45 43.93
N CYS A 265 -30.52 44.36 42.61
CA CYS A 265 -31.25 45.36 41.83
C CYS A 265 -32.73 45.44 42.25
N LYS A 266 -33.41 44.29 42.41
CA LYS A 266 -34.78 44.24 42.93
C LYS A 266 -34.88 44.81 44.35
N ARG A 267 -33.91 44.51 45.22
CA ARG A 267 -33.86 45.04 46.60
C ARG A 267 -33.58 46.55 46.65
N ARG A 268 -32.79 47.09 45.71
CA ARG A 268 -32.59 48.54 45.56
C ARG A 268 -33.85 49.23 45.04
N GLN A 269 -34.55 48.65 44.06
CA GLN A 269 -35.81 49.18 43.55
C GLN A 269 -36.93 49.15 44.60
N SER A 270 -37.02 48.09 45.43
CA SER A 270 -38.00 48.05 46.52
C SER A 270 -37.71 49.09 47.61
N ARG A 271 -36.44 49.32 47.96
CA ARG A 271 -36.04 50.40 48.89
C ARG A 271 -36.29 51.81 48.33
N ALA A 272 -36.09 52.03 47.03
CA ALA A 272 -36.41 53.30 46.37
C ALA A 272 -37.93 53.55 46.28
N GLY A 273 -38.73 52.50 46.08
CA GLY A 273 -40.20 52.57 46.11
C GLY A 273 -40.75 52.87 47.52
N GLN A 274 -40.07 52.45 48.58
CA GLN A 274 -40.45 52.73 49.97
C GLN A 274 -40.16 54.19 50.36
N LYS A 275 -38.99 54.74 49.96
CA LYS A 275 -38.66 56.18 50.16
C LYS A 275 -39.61 57.14 49.43
N ARG A 276 -40.19 56.73 48.28
CA ARG A 276 -41.18 57.55 47.55
C ARG A 276 -42.57 57.56 48.22
N LYS A 277 -42.88 56.60 49.11
CA LYS A 277 -44.13 56.59 49.89
C LYS A 277 -44.07 57.44 51.17
N GLU A 278 -42.88 57.75 51.69
CA GLU A 278 -42.70 58.65 52.85
C GLU A 278 -42.68 60.15 52.47
N THR A 279 -42.71 60.48 51.18
CA THR A 279 -42.72 61.88 50.67
C THR A 279 -43.95 62.16 49.81
N SER A 280 -45.14 61.83 50.32
CA SER A 280 -46.42 62.35 49.79
C SER A 280 -47.05 63.30 50.82
N PRO A 281 -47.53 64.51 50.43
CA PRO A 281 -47.99 65.51 51.38
C PRO A 281 -49.39 65.18 51.91
N LEU A 282 -49.61 65.55 53.18
CA LEU A 282 -50.92 65.66 53.83
C LEU A 282 -51.83 66.57 52.98
N ARG A 283 -52.97 66.03 52.52
CA ARG A 283 -54.07 66.84 52.00
C ARG A 283 -55.01 67.17 53.17
N VAL A 284 -55.08 68.46 53.48
CA VAL A 284 -56.11 69.08 54.34
C VAL A 284 -57.31 69.44 53.45
N ALA A 285 -58.51 69.30 54.03
CA ALA A 285 -59.86 69.60 53.51
C ALA A 285 -60.47 68.57 52.55
#